data_AF-A0AA86NNV5-F1
#
_entry.id   AF-A0AA86NNV5-F1
#
_cell.length_a   1.000
_cell.length_b   1.000
_cell.length_c   1.000
_cell.angle_alpha   90.00
_cell.angle_beta   90.00
_cell.angle_gamma   90.00
#
_symmetry.space_group_name_H-M   'P 1'
#
loop_
_entity.id
_entity.type
_entity.pdbx_description
1 polymer ?
#
loop_
_entity_poly.entity_id
_entity_poly.type
_entity_poly.pdbx_seq_one_letter_code
_entity_poly.pdbx_strand_id
1 'polypeptide(L)'
;MDTNYQDLFDSSFVQAINAKFSTSVETPKQAYDVFIEKSENGRTKFDLWKQMSILLNVTPKKIHDFFHNTWSKQFCDNIYDHRPEIERIIAELVNFCSIKDLVVTIQCRLQIGYPTIKLHYQTLYQFVNYQVKIHDNKQYSSKKLQNEPIRSYVKRKVQSQFISQNIQRTLNCISECYAPLSFIPNEFVNCSQHNQELITQSQSIENCVHAEVPQRTFQEQSQYGLTQTLNETAKFDGFDYEMF
;
A
#
# COMPACT_ATOMS: atom_id res chain seq x y z
N MET A 1 27.26 -18.01 -8.99
CA MET A 1 27.66 -16.99 -8.00
C MET A 1 28.02 -17.72 -6.73
N ASP A 2 29.13 -17.28 -6.14
CA ASP A 2 29.80 -17.84 -4.97
C ASP A 2 28.88 -18.14 -3.79
N THR A 3 28.76 -19.42 -3.44
CA THR A 3 28.16 -19.88 -2.17
C THR A 3 28.76 -19.15 -0.96
N ASN A 4 29.99 -18.65 -1.10
CA ASN A 4 30.76 -17.99 -0.06
C ASN A 4 30.17 -16.63 0.41
N TYR A 5 29.57 -15.82 -0.48
CA TYR A 5 29.07 -14.51 -0.05
C TYR A 5 27.78 -14.58 0.76
N GLN A 6 26.93 -15.56 0.46
CA GLN A 6 25.69 -15.79 1.19
C GLN A 6 26.00 -16.25 2.61
N ASP A 7 26.87 -17.27 2.77
CA ASP A 7 27.29 -17.78 4.06
C ASP A 7 27.97 -16.69 4.92
N LEU A 8 28.81 -15.86 4.30
CA LEU A 8 29.46 -14.74 4.97
C LEU A 8 28.45 -13.67 5.43
N PHE A 9 27.44 -13.36 4.62
CA PHE A 9 26.38 -12.44 5.01
C PHE A 9 25.54 -13.02 6.14
N ASP A 10 25.16 -14.29 6.04
CA ASP A 10 24.38 -15.04 7.03
C ASP A 10 25.07 -15.01 8.40
N SER A 11 26.34 -15.41 8.45
CA SER A 11 27.10 -15.41 9.71
C SER A 11 27.29 -13.99 10.28
N SER A 12 27.56 -13.01 9.41
CA SER A 12 27.75 -11.61 9.84
C SER A 12 26.45 -10.98 10.34
N PHE A 13 25.32 -11.31 9.72
CA PHE A 13 24.00 -10.83 10.14
C PHE A 13 23.62 -11.41 11.51
N VAL A 14 23.79 -12.73 11.70
CA VAL A 14 23.58 -13.40 13.00
C VAL A 14 24.46 -12.77 14.09
N GLN A 15 25.75 -12.56 13.81
CA GLN A 15 26.68 -11.92 14.75
C GLN A 15 26.24 -10.49 15.10
N ALA A 16 25.86 -9.69 14.11
CA ALA A 16 25.42 -8.31 14.31
C ALA A 16 24.13 -8.24 15.13
N ILE A 17 23.17 -9.15 14.90
CA ILE A 17 21.93 -9.23 15.67
C ILE A 17 22.20 -9.61 17.13
N ASN A 18 23.01 -10.64 17.36
CA ASN A 18 23.40 -11.05 18.72
C ASN A 18 24.09 -9.91 19.48
N ALA A 19 25.00 -9.20 18.83
CA ALA A 19 25.69 -8.07 19.43
C ALA A 19 24.76 -6.86 19.70
N LYS A 20 23.87 -6.52 18.75
CA LYS A 20 22.99 -5.34 18.86
C LYS A 20 21.88 -5.52 19.88
N PHE A 21 21.30 -6.71 19.97
CA PHE A 21 20.11 -6.97 20.79
C PHE A 21 20.38 -7.83 22.02
N SER A 22 21.64 -8.22 22.26
CA SER A 22 22.03 -9.10 23.38
C SER A 22 21.21 -10.40 23.39
N THR A 23 20.97 -10.97 22.21
CA THR A 23 20.26 -12.24 22.03
C THR A 23 21.24 -13.37 21.70
N SER A 24 20.76 -14.61 21.75
CA SER A 24 21.48 -15.79 21.26
C SER A 24 20.64 -16.46 20.18
N VAL A 25 20.77 -15.96 18.96
CA VAL A 25 20.23 -16.59 17.75
C VAL A 25 21.34 -17.37 17.05
N GLU A 26 20.98 -18.52 16.51
CA GLU A 26 21.92 -19.45 15.87
C GLU A 26 21.74 -19.49 14.35
N THR A 27 20.55 -19.17 13.85
CA THR A 27 20.21 -19.26 12.43
C THR A 27 19.90 -17.91 11.81
N PRO A 28 20.15 -17.73 10.49
CA PRO A 28 19.74 -16.55 9.74
C PRO A 28 18.26 -16.20 9.87
N LYS A 29 17.39 -17.22 9.88
CA LYS A 29 15.94 -17.04 10.02
C LYS A 29 15.57 -16.46 11.38
N GLN A 30 16.12 -16.99 12.48
CA GLN A 30 15.89 -16.45 13.82
C GLN A 30 16.40 -15.01 13.93
N ALA A 31 17.57 -14.73 13.36
CA ALA A 31 18.13 -13.38 13.32
C ALA A 31 17.22 -12.41 12.56
N TYR A 32 16.64 -12.85 11.43
CA TYR A 32 15.67 -12.08 10.66
C TYR A 32 14.39 -11.80 11.47
N ASP A 33 13.83 -12.81 12.12
CA ASP A 33 12.62 -12.62 12.93
C ASP A 33 12.87 -11.64 14.09
N VAL A 34 14.01 -11.75 14.80
CA VAL A 34 14.43 -10.78 15.84
C VAL A 34 14.61 -9.38 15.27
N PHE A 35 15.20 -9.27 14.06
CA PHE A 35 15.35 -7.99 13.40
C PHE A 35 13.99 -7.33 13.14
N ILE A 36 13.03 -8.06 12.56
CA ILE A 36 11.70 -7.51 12.27
C ILE A 36 10.97 -7.07 13.54
N GLU A 37 11.06 -7.88 14.60
CA GLU A 37 10.41 -7.59 15.88
C GLU A 37 11.02 -6.38 16.60
N LYS A 38 12.36 -6.31 16.69
CA LYS A 38 13.03 -5.33 17.55
C LYS A 38 13.46 -4.04 16.86
N SER A 39 13.41 -3.97 15.52
CA SER A 39 13.89 -2.79 14.78
C SER A 39 12.75 -1.84 14.38
N GLU A 40 11.97 -1.38 15.35
CA GLU A 40 10.87 -0.43 15.12
C GLU A 40 11.39 0.94 14.69
N ASN A 41 12.53 1.37 15.22
CA ASN A 41 13.10 2.68 14.95
C ASN A 41 14.19 2.64 13.85
N GLY A 42 14.22 3.68 13.01
CA GLY A 42 15.18 3.78 11.91
C GLY A 42 16.64 3.86 12.37
N ARG A 43 16.90 4.39 13.58
CA ARG A 43 18.25 4.50 14.15
C ARG A 43 18.86 3.11 14.43
N THR A 44 18.07 2.19 14.98
CA THR A 44 18.52 0.83 15.28
C THR A 44 18.92 0.08 14.01
N LYS A 45 18.12 0.21 12.94
CA LYS A 45 18.46 -0.37 11.63
C LYS A 45 19.77 0.20 11.08
N PHE A 46 19.91 1.51 11.13
CA PHE A 46 21.12 2.18 10.65
C PHE A 46 22.38 1.75 11.40
N ASP A 47 22.32 1.64 12.72
CA ASP A 47 23.44 1.14 13.53
C ASP A 47 23.80 -0.31 13.20
N LEU A 48 22.80 -1.16 12.92
CA LEU A 48 23.03 -2.54 12.50
C LEU A 48 23.79 -2.59 11.17
N TRP A 49 23.38 -1.78 10.18
CA TRP A 49 24.06 -1.70 8.88
C TRP A 49 25.49 -1.17 9.01
N LYS A 50 25.74 -0.25 9.95
CA LYS A 50 27.10 0.17 10.31
C LYS A 50 27.92 -0.96 10.90
N GLN A 51 27.37 -1.75 11.83
CA GLN A 51 28.09 -2.89 12.38
C GLN A 51 28.44 -3.92 11.30
N MET A 52 27.48 -4.26 10.45
CA MET A 52 27.72 -5.16 9.32
C MET A 52 28.75 -4.60 8.33
N SER A 53 28.81 -3.28 8.14
CA SER A 53 29.79 -2.66 7.24
C SER A 53 31.24 -2.92 7.67
N ILE A 54 31.47 -3.03 8.99
CA ILE A 54 32.78 -3.35 9.55
C ILE A 54 33.10 -4.82 9.31
N LEU A 55 32.14 -5.72 9.53
CA LEU A 55 32.32 -7.17 9.36
C LEU A 55 32.57 -7.56 7.89
N LEU A 56 31.84 -6.94 6.97
CA LEU A 56 31.87 -7.29 5.55
C LEU A 56 32.83 -6.43 4.72
N ASN A 57 33.39 -5.35 5.29
CA ASN A 57 34.17 -4.34 4.58
C ASN A 57 33.43 -3.76 3.34
N VAL A 58 32.14 -3.49 3.51
CA VAL A 58 31.23 -2.97 2.46
C VAL A 58 30.44 -1.80 3.02
N THR A 59 30.08 -0.81 2.20
CA THR A 59 29.33 0.36 2.68
C THR A 59 27.96 -0.03 3.27
N PRO A 60 27.49 0.64 4.34
CA PRO A 60 26.18 0.34 4.94
C PRO A 60 25.02 0.37 3.95
N LYS A 61 25.09 1.27 2.95
CA LYS A 61 24.08 1.37 1.88
C LYS A 61 23.99 0.09 1.06
N LYS A 62 25.13 -0.46 0.63
CA LYS A 62 25.13 -1.72 -0.16
C LYS A 62 24.59 -2.89 0.64
N ILE A 63 24.87 -2.95 1.94
CA ILE A 63 24.35 -3.98 2.85
C ILE A 63 22.83 -3.87 3.00
N HIS A 64 22.34 -2.65 3.26
CA HIS A 64 20.91 -2.35 3.31
C HIS A 64 20.20 -2.76 2.00
N ASP A 65 20.76 -2.36 0.86
CA ASP A 65 20.16 -2.64 -0.45
C ASP A 65 20.15 -4.15 -0.74
N PHE A 66 21.23 -4.86 -0.43
CA PHE A 66 21.29 -6.32 -0.56
C PHE A 66 20.29 -7.02 0.38
N PHE A 67 20.19 -6.56 1.63
CA PHE A 67 19.22 -7.09 2.60
C PHE A 67 17.79 -7.00 2.08
N HIS A 68 17.37 -5.81 1.63
CA HIS A 68 15.99 -5.56 1.19
C HIS A 68 15.65 -6.15 -0.19
N ASN A 69 16.61 -6.15 -1.12
CA ASN A 69 16.33 -6.57 -2.49
C ASN A 69 16.54 -8.07 -2.73
N THR A 70 17.37 -8.72 -1.92
CA THR A 70 17.78 -10.11 -2.16
C THR A 70 17.57 -10.95 -0.92
N TRP A 71 18.33 -10.68 0.15
CA TRP A 71 18.49 -11.61 1.25
C TRP A 71 17.21 -11.85 2.05
N SER A 72 16.47 -10.80 2.39
CA SER A 72 15.24 -10.92 3.21
C SER A 72 14.11 -11.67 2.52
N LYS A 73 14.09 -11.69 1.18
CA LYS A 73 13.05 -12.35 0.40
C LYS A 73 13.03 -13.87 0.59
N GLN A 74 14.18 -14.48 0.92
CA GLN A 74 14.27 -15.93 1.14
C GLN A 74 13.45 -16.41 2.37
N PHE A 75 13.05 -15.48 3.23
CA PHE A 75 12.27 -15.76 4.44
C PHE A 75 10.78 -15.42 4.30
N CYS A 76 10.36 -15.04 3.11
CA CYS A 76 8.99 -14.67 2.75
C CYS A 76 8.40 -15.66 1.75
N ASP A 77 7.08 -15.76 1.74
CA ASP A 77 6.34 -16.58 0.78
C ASP A 77 6.35 -15.93 -0.61
N ASN A 78 6.21 -16.78 -1.62
CA ASN A 78 6.09 -16.35 -2.99
C ASN A 78 4.73 -15.69 -3.23
N ILE A 79 4.74 -14.42 -3.66
CA ILE A 79 3.52 -13.66 -3.95
C ILE A 79 2.64 -14.30 -5.03
N TYR A 80 3.24 -15.04 -5.96
CA TYR A 80 2.52 -15.64 -7.08
C TYR A 80 1.55 -16.75 -6.63
N ASP A 81 1.81 -17.39 -5.50
CA ASP A 81 0.96 -18.45 -4.95
C ASP A 81 -0.39 -17.89 -4.47
N HIS A 82 -0.45 -16.58 -4.16
CA HIS A 82 -1.64 -15.87 -3.71
C HIS A 82 -2.14 -14.82 -4.70
N ARG A 83 -1.59 -14.82 -5.91
CA ARG A 83 -1.89 -13.81 -6.95
C ARG A 83 -3.39 -13.62 -7.22
N PRO A 84 -4.20 -14.68 -7.43
CA PRO A 84 -5.62 -14.50 -7.73
C PRO A 84 -6.39 -13.75 -6.63
N GLU A 85 -6.07 -14.05 -5.37
CA GLU A 85 -6.70 -13.43 -4.21
C GLU A 85 -6.26 -11.96 -4.07
N ILE A 86 -4.99 -11.67 -4.30
CA ILE A 86 -4.47 -10.30 -4.31
C ILE A 86 -5.15 -9.48 -5.40
N GLU A 87 -5.22 -9.99 -6.63
CA GLU A 87 -5.86 -9.29 -7.76
C GLU A 87 -7.36 -9.04 -7.50
N ARG A 88 -8.06 -9.99 -6.86
CA ARG A 88 -9.45 -9.83 -6.44
C ARG A 88 -9.61 -8.67 -5.45
N ILE A 89 -8.78 -8.63 -4.39
CA ILE A 89 -8.82 -7.55 -3.38
C ILE A 89 -8.50 -6.19 -4.03
N ILE A 90 -7.54 -6.13 -4.96
CA ILE A 90 -7.22 -4.91 -5.71
C ILE A 90 -8.44 -4.45 -6.50
N ALA A 91 -9.08 -5.33 -7.28
CA ALA A 91 -10.24 -4.97 -8.09
C ALA A 91 -11.40 -4.42 -7.23
N GLU A 92 -11.59 -4.95 -6.02
CA GLU A 92 -12.61 -4.47 -5.07
C GLU A 92 -12.31 -3.07 -4.52
N LEU A 93 -11.03 -2.78 -4.22
CA LEU A 93 -10.66 -1.65 -3.36
C LEU A 93 -9.90 -0.52 -4.08
N VAL A 94 -9.41 -0.74 -5.30
CA VAL A 94 -8.55 0.21 -6.03
C VAL A 94 -9.17 1.60 -6.22
N ASN A 95 -10.50 1.70 -6.31
CA ASN A 95 -11.19 2.98 -6.48
C ASN A 95 -11.45 3.73 -5.15
N PHE A 96 -11.07 3.15 -4.01
CA PHE A 96 -11.44 3.63 -2.67
C PHE A 96 -10.25 3.84 -1.74
N CYS A 97 -9.12 3.18 -1.99
CA CYS A 97 -7.95 3.19 -1.11
C CYS A 97 -6.72 3.74 -1.83
N SER A 98 -5.82 4.35 -1.07
CA SER A 98 -4.47 4.61 -1.57
C SER A 98 -3.72 3.29 -1.80
N ILE A 99 -2.66 3.29 -2.62
CA ILE A 99 -1.83 2.10 -2.84
C ILE A 99 -1.26 1.58 -1.50
N LYS A 100 -0.86 2.48 -0.60
CA LYS A 100 -0.33 2.11 0.72
C LYS A 100 -1.37 1.38 1.56
N ASP A 101 -2.59 1.92 1.62
CA ASP A 101 -3.68 1.32 2.40
C ASP A 101 -4.12 -0.02 1.79
N LEU A 102 -4.05 -0.12 0.46
CA LEU A 102 -4.37 -1.34 -0.27
C LEU A 102 -3.38 -2.47 0.06
N VAL A 103 -2.08 -2.17 0.10
CA VAL A 103 -1.04 -3.13 0.50
C VAL A 103 -1.29 -3.65 1.93
N VAL A 104 -1.54 -2.74 2.88
CA VAL A 104 -1.84 -3.12 4.28
C VAL A 104 -3.11 -3.99 4.34
N THR A 105 -4.17 -3.60 3.63
CA THR A 105 -5.44 -4.34 3.60
C THR A 105 -5.25 -5.75 3.02
N ILE A 106 -4.46 -5.88 1.95
CA ILE A 106 -4.13 -7.18 1.35
C ILE A 106 -3.37 -8.05 2.35
N GLN A 107 -2.35 -7.51 3.03
CA GLN A 107 -1.61 -8.26 4.06
C GLN A 107 -2.55 -8.74 5.17
N CYS A 108 -3.39 -7.86 5.71
CA CYS A 108 -4.34 -8.24 6.77
C CYS A 108 -5.33 -9.32 6.30
N ARG A 109 -5.95 -9.16 5.11
CA ARG A 109 -6.90 -10.15 4.58
C ARG A 109 -6.25 -11.50 4.33
N LEU A 110 -5.04 -11.52 3.77
CA LEU A 110 -4.30 -12.76 3.57
C LEU A 110 -3.91 -13.42 4.89
N GLN A 111 -3.50 -12.65 5.90
CA GLN A 111 -3.17 -13.19 7.23
C GLN A 111 -4.38 -13.76 7.96
N ILE A 112 -5.59 -13.21 7.74
CA ILE A 112 -6.83 -13.79 8.27
C ILE A 112 -7.10 -15.16 7.64
N GLY A 113 -6.93 -15.30 6.32
CA GLY A 113 -7.17 -16.57 5.61
C GLY A 113 -6.02 -17.58 5.72
N TYR A 114 -4.79 -17.09 5.88
CA TYR A 114 -3.55 -17.85 5.89
C TYR A 114 -2.64 -17.31 7.02
N PRO A 115 -2.85 -17.69 8.29
CA PRO A 115 -2.17 -17.08 9.44
C PRO A 115 -0.65 -17.14 9.42
N THR A 116 -0.07 -18.09 8.70
CA THR A 116 1.37 -18.28 8.58
C THR A 116 2.00 -17.49 7.43
N ILE A 117 1.21 -16.86 6.56
CA ILE A 117 1.72 -16.19 5.36
C ILE A 117 2.54 -14.94 5.73
N LYS A 118 3.72 -14.83 5.14
CA LYS A 118 4.64 -13.70 5.27
C LYS A 118 5.06 -13.23 3.88
N LEU A 119 4.31 -12.28 3.32
CA LEU A 119 4.69 -11.64 2.06
C LEU A 119 5.71 -10.52 2.28
N HIS A 120 6.72 -10.46 1.39
CA HIS A 120 7.69 -9.37 1.38
C HIS A 120 7.03 -8.04 0.98
N TYR A 121 7.05 -7.04 1.87
CA TYR A 121 6.33 -5.77 1.70
C TYR A 121 6.68 -5.04 0.39
N GLN A 122 7.96 -4.89 0.06
CA GLN A 122 8.38 -4.16 -1.14
C GLN A 122 7.91 -4.86 -2.42
N THR A 123 7.98 -6.20 -2.45
CA THR A 123 7.51 -7.00 -3.58
C THR A 123 5.99 -6.87 -3.74
N LEU A 124 5.25 -6.94 -2.64
CA LEU A 124 3.81 -6.72 -2.65
C LEU A 124 3.45 -5.30 -3.11
N TYR A 125 4.15 -4.28 -2.61
CA TYR A 125 3.93 -2.89 -3.02
C TYR A 125 4.14 -2.69 -4.51
N GLN A 126 5.24 -3.23 -5.07
CA GLN A 126 5.52 -3.17 -6.51
C GLN A 126 4.44 -3.88 -7.33
N PHE A 127 4.02 -5.07 -6.90
CA PHE A 127 2.95 -5.82 -7.54
C PHE A 127 1.63 -5.04 -7.55
N VAL A 128 1.21 -4.52 -6.40
CA VAL A 128 -0.02 -3.71 -6.28
C VAL A 128 0.05 -2.47 -7.16
N ASN A 129 1.15 -1.72 -7.11
CA ASN A 129 1.34 -0.53 -7.94
C ASN A 129 1.24 -0.84 -9.44
N TYR A 130 1.83 -1.95 -9.89
CA TYR A 130 1.72 -2.40 -11.28
C TYR A 130 0.27 -2.74 -11.67
N GLN A 131 -0.45 -3.47 -10.81
CA GLN A 131 -1.84 -3.85 -11.05
C GLN A 131 -2.79 -2.64 -11.10
N VAL A 132 -2.58 -1.65 -10.21
CA VAL A 132 -3.35 -0.41 -10.22
C VAL A 132 -3.14 0.36 -11.54
N LYS A 133 -1.89 0.46 -12.03
CA LYS A 133 -1.62 1.07 -13.34
C LYS A 133 -2.33 0.36 -14.50
N ILE A 134 -2.36 -0.97 -14.49
CA ILE A 134 -3.11 -1.75 -15.49
C ILE A 134 -4.61 -1.41 -15.41
N HIS A 135 -5.16 -1.36 -14.20
CA HIS A 135 -6.57 -1.06 -13.98
C HIS A 135 -6.96 0.34 -14.49
N ASP A 136 -6.14 1.34 -14.21
CA ASP A 136 -6.36 2.72 -14.67
C ASP A 136 -6.32 2.82 -16.20
N ASN A 137 -5.38 2.14 -16.84
CA ASN A 137 -5.27 2.09 -18.30
C ASN A 137 -6.49 1.44 -18.95
N LYS A 138 -7.03 0.35 -18.38
CA LYS A 138 -8.24 -0.31 -18.88
C LYS A 138 -9.48 0.59 -18.80
N GLN A 139 -9.60 1.39 -17.73
CA GLN A 139 -10.69 2.36 -17.62
C GLN A 139 -10.59 3.48 -18.66
N TYR A 140 -9.38 3.92 -19.00
CA TYR A 140 -9.18 4.97 -19.99
C TYR A 140 -9.58 4.51 -21.40
N SER A 141 -9.15 3.31 -21.80
CA SER A 141 -9.53 2.72 -23.10
C SER A 141 -11.03 2.52 -23.25
N SER A 142 -11.74 2.20 -22.15
CA SER A 142 -13.20 2.01 -22.17
C SER A 142 -13.98 3.33 -22.29
N LYS A 143 -13.44 4.45 -21.77
CA LYS A 143 -14.11 5.77 -21.83
C LYS A 143 -13.97 6.46 -23.17
N LYS A 144 -12.90 6.19 -23.93
CA LYS A 144 -12.64 6.81 -25.24
C LYS A 144 -13.69 6.42 -26.31
N LEU A 145 -14.51 5.42 -26.02
CA LEU A 145 -15.63 4.95 -26.86
C LEU A 145 -17.01 5.53 -26.47
N GLN A 146 -17.12 6.34 -25.42
CA GLN A 146 -18.42 6.84 -24.91
C GLN A 146 -18.46 8.38 -24.75
N ASN A 147 -17.98 9.12 -25.74
CA ASN A 147 -18.30 10.56 -25.84
C ASN A 147 -19.75 10.74 -26.28
N GLU A 148 -20.69 10.57 -25.34
CA GLU A 148 -22.06 11.08 -25.37
C GLU A 148 -22.30 11.91 -24.07
N PRO A 149 -22.92 13.10 -24.12
CA PRO A 149 -22.59 14.22 -23.23
C PRO A 149 -23.39 14.28 -21.90
N ILE A 150 -23.76 13.16 -21.25
CA ILE A 150 -24.79 13.19 -20.17
C ILE A 150 -24.34 12.64 -18.79
N ARG A 151 -23.16 12.03 -18.64
CA ARG A 151 -22.89 11.13 -17.48
C ARG A 151 -22.11 11.68 -16.26
N SER A 152 -21.80 12.97 -16.17
CA SER A 152 -20.90 13.51 -15.12
C SER A 152 -21.55 13.70 -13.73
N TYR A 153 -22.89 13.71 -13.63
CA TYR A 153 -23.59 14.05 -12.39
C TYR A 153 -23.83 12.84 -11.46
N VAL A 154 -24.07 11.63 -12.01
CA VAL A 154 -24.44 10.44 -11.22
C VAL A 154 -23.24 9.81 -10.48
N LYS A 155 -22.02 9.94 -11.02
CA LYS A 155 -20.82 9.30 -10.45
C LYS A 155 -20.43 9.82 -9.06
N ARG A 156 -20.66 11.10 -8.76
CA ARG A 156 -20.25 11.70 -7.48
C ARG A 156 -21.08 11.22 -6.29
N LYS A 157 -22.37 10.93 -6.50
CA LYS A 157 -23.29 10.55 -5.42
C LYS A 157 -23.09 9.08 -4.97
N VAL A 158 -22.82 8.18 -5.92
CA VAL A 158 -22.57 6.76 -5.64
C VAL A 158 -21.23 6.54 -4.91
N GLN A 159 -20.22 7.35 -5.23
CA GLN A 159 -18.90 7.22 -4.62
C GLN A 159 -18.89 7.60 -3.14
N SER A 160 -19.67 8.62 -2.75
CA SER A 160 -19.79 9.06 -1.34
C SER A 160 -20.44 7.99 -0.45
N GLN A 161 -21.51 7.34 -0.89
CA GLN A 161 -22.21 6.31 -0.11
C GLN A 161 -21.37 5.04 0.08
N PHE A 162 -20.61 4.65 -0.95
CA PHE A 162 -19.77 3.45 -0.88
C PHE A 162 -18.56 3.63 0.06
N ILE A 163 -17.98 4.83 0.08
CA ILE A 163 -16.88 5.16 1.02
C ILE A 163 -17.37 5.06 2.47
N SER A 164 -18.55 5.60 2.78
CA SER A 164 -19.15 5.53 4.12
C SER A 164 -19.36 4.08 4.59
N GLN A 165 -19.89 3.22 3.72
CA GLN A 165 -20.13 1.80 4.06
C GLN A 165 -18.85 0.99 4.27
N ASN A 166 -17.81 1.26 3.48
CA ASN A 166 -16.53 0.55 3.64
C ASN A 166 -15.75 1.02 4.87
N ILE A 167 -15.79 2.31 5.20
CA ILE A 167 -15.24 2.81 6.46
C ILE A 167 -15.93 2.10 7.63
N GLN A 168 -17.26 2.01 7.61
CA GLN A 168 -18.01 1.32 8.66
C GLN A 168 -17.66 -0.16 8.78
N ARG A 169 -17.51 -0.88 7.65
CA ARG A 169 -17.10 -2.29 7.67
C ARG A 169 -15.69 -2.49 8.24
N THR A 170 -14.76 -1.63 7.87
CA THR A 170 -13.38 -1.67 8.39
C THR A 170 -13.37 -1.40 9.89
N LEU A 171 -14.13 -0.40 10.36
CA LEU A 171 -14.26 -0.10 11.79
C LEU A 171 -14.89 -1.28 12.56
N ASN A 172 -15.88 -1.95 11.99
CA ASN A 172 -16.49 -3.13 12.60
C ASN A 172 -15.50 -4.30 12.68
N CYS A 173 -14.72 -4.56 11.61
CA CYS A 173 -13.68 -5.59 11.62
C CYS A 173 -12.61 -5.31 12.67
N ILE A 174 -12.18 -4.06 12.80
CA ILE A 174 -11.25 -3.62 13.86
C ILE A 174 -11.90 -3.90 15.22
N SER A 175 -13.13 -3.42 15.46
CA SER A 175 -13.84 -3.62 16.73
C SER A 175 -13.96 -5.09 17.13
N GLU A 176 -14.27 -5.98 16.18
CA GLU A 176 -14.42 -7.42 16.43
C GLU A 176 -13.08 -8.09 16.76
N CYS A 177 -11.99 -7.67 16.12
CA CYS A 177 -10.65 -8.17 16.41
C CYS A 177 -10.11 -7.71 17.79
N TYR A 178 -10.54 -6.54 18.29
CA TYR A 178 -10.05 -5.97 19.56
C TYR A 178 -11.00 -6.15 20.75
N ALA A 179 -12.25 -6.61 20.54
CA ALA A 179 -13.23 -6.85 21.59
C ALA A 179 -12.81 -7.82 22.72
N PRO A 180 -11.96 -8.85 22.52
CA PRO A 180 -11.59 -9.78 23.59
C PRO A 180 -10.45 -9.29 24.51
N LEU A 181 -9.79 -8.18 24.20
CA LEU A 181 -8.61 -7.71 24.94
C LEU A 181 -9.00 -6.53 25.83
N SER A 182 -9.19 -6.79 27.13
CA SER A 182 -9.56 -5.81 28.16
C SER A 182 -8.46 -4.80 28.52
N PHE A 183 -7.58 -4.48 27.58
CA PHE A 183 -6.48 -3.53 27.77
C PHE A 183 -6.28 -2.73 26.48
N ILE A 184 -6.96 -1.58 26.38
CA ILE A 184 -6.75 -0.60 25.31
C ILE A 184 -5.75 0.44 25.84
N PRO A 185 -4.54 0.56 25.27
CA PRO A 185 -3.62 1.64 25.61
C PRO A 185 -4.23 3.00 25.28
N ASN A 186 -4.03 4.00 26.16
CA ASN A 186 -4.58 5.36 26.03
C ASN A 186 -4.26 6.06 24.69
N GLU A 187 -3.25 5.59 23.95
CA GLU A 187 -2.85 6.15 22.65
C GLU A 187 -3.85 5.86 21.51
N PHE A 188 -4.72 4.85 21.66
CA PHE A 188 -5.75 4.54 20.65
C PHE A 188 -7.07 5.30 20.85
N VAL A 189 -7.28 5.93 22.01
CA VAL A 189 -8.48 6.74 22.31
C VAL A 189 -8.56 7.96 21.37
N ASN A 190 -7.42 8.54 21.01
CA ASN A 190 -7.36 9.69 20.09
C ASN A 190 -7.70 9.31 18.63
N CYS A 191 -7.44 8.08 18.21
CA CYS A 191 -7.80 7.60 16.87
C CYS A 191 -9.31 7.36 16.75
N SER A 192 -9.94 6.89 17.83
CA SER A 192 -11.40 6.74 17.91
C SER A 192 -12.13 8.09 17.83
N GLN A 193 -11.59 9.14 18.47
CA GLN A 193 -12.17 10.49 18.41
C GLN A 193 -12.06 11.10 17.01
N HIS A 194 -10.90 10.97 16.35
CA HIS A 194 -10.72 11.46 14.98
C HIS A 194 -11.64 10.74 13.97
N ASN A 195 -11.86 9.44 14.14
CA ASN A 195 -12.79 8.68 13.30
C ASN A 195 -14.26 9.07 13.55
N GLN A 196 -14.64 9.39 14.80
CA GLN A 196 -15.98 9.92 15.11
C GLN A 196 -16.21 11.31 14.52
N GLU A 197 -15.19 12.18 14.48
CA GLU A 197 -15.27 13.49 13.82
C GLU A 197 -15.49 13.34 12.31
N LEU A 198 -14.79 12.41 11.66
CA LEU A 198 -14.96 12.13 10.21
C LEU A 198 -16.36 11.57 9.88
N ILE A 199 -16.94 10.74 10.76
CA ILE A 199 -18.32 10.25 10.61
C ILE A 199 -19.30 11.42 10.75
N THR A 200 -19.09 12.30 11.74
CA THR A 200 -19.96 13.47 11.98
C THR A 200 -19.89 14.48 10.83
N GLN A 201 -18.70 14.74 10.28
CA GLN A 201 -18.52 15.59 9.10
C GLN A 201 -19.18 15.00 7.86
N SER A 202 -19.13 13.67 7.67
CA SER A 202 -19.79 13.00 6.55
C SER A 202 -21.32 13.11 6.62
N GLN A 203 -21.90 12.99 7.81
CA GLN A 203 -23.35 13.18 8.04
C GLN A 203 -23.79 14.65 7.85
N SER A 204 -22.94 15.62 8.21
CA SER A 204 -23.18 17.04 7.95
C SER A 204 -23.24 17.36 6.45
N ILE A 205 -22.39 16.72 5.63
CA ILE A 205 -22.38 16.92 4.18
C ILE A 205 -23.65 16.36 3.53
N GLU A 206 -24.15 15.20 3.98
CA GLU A 206 -25.43 14.63 3.50
C GLU A 206 -26.61 15.56 3.79
N ASN A 207 -26.62 16.24 4.95
CA ASN A 207 -27.68 17.18 5.32
C ASN A 207 -27.62 18.50 4.52
N CYS A 208 -26.46 18.96 4.07
CA CYS A 208 -26.34 20.14 3.19
C CYS A 208 -26.80 19.88 1.74
N VAL A 209 -26.77 18.63 1.26
CA VAL A 209 -27.17 18.26 -0.11
C VAL A 209 -28.70 18.19 -0.27
N HIS A 210 -29.45 18.17 0.83
CA HIS A 210 -30.92 18.18 0.83
C HIS A 210 -31.55 19.57 0.96
N ALA A 211 -30.75 20.65 1.04
CA ALA A 211 -31.26 22.02 0.94
C ALA A 211 -31.65 22.33 -0.52
N GLU A 212 -32.90 22.75 -0.71
CA GLU A 212 -33.60 22.95 -1.98
C GLU A 212 -32.77 23.69 -3.04
N VAL A 213 -32.65 23.08 -4.22
CA VAL A 213 -32.12 23.74 -5.43
C VAL A 213 -33.24 24.61 -6.02
N PRO A 214 -33.10 25.95 -6.08
CA PRO A 214 -34.06 26.79 -6.77
C PRO A 214 -33.99 26.52 -8.28
N GLN A 215 -35.13 26.20 -8.89
CA GLN A 215 -35.26 26.08 -10.34
C GLN A 215 -34.97 27.44 -10.99
N ARG A 216 -33.80 27.61 -11.62
CA ARG A 216 -33.53 28.71 -12.55
C ARG A 216 -33.75 28.25 -13.98
N THR A 217 -34.75 28.83 -14.61
CA THR A 217 -34.97 28.85 -16.06
C THR A 217 -33.78 29.52 -16.76
N PHE A 218 -33.12 28.79 -17.65
CA PHE A 218 -32.06 29.33 -18.52
C PHE A 218 -32.65 29.69 -19.87
N GLN A 219 -32.64 30.99 -20.20
CA GLN A 219 -32.83 31.52 -21.54
C GLN A 219 -31.52 31.45 -22.31
N GLU A 220 -31.62 31.03 -23.57
CA GLU A 220 -30.56 30.94 -24.56
C GLU A 220 -29.85 32.28 -24.77
N GLN A 221 -28.53 32.23 -24.96
CA GLN A 221 -27.87 33.07 -25.97
C GLN A 221 -26.58 32.40 -26.44
N SER A 222 -26.63 31.98 -27.71
CA SER A 222 -25.50 31.62 -28.57
C SER A 222 -24.55 32.82 -28.78
N GLN A 223 -23.25 32.57 -28.97
CA GLN A 223 -22.48 33.05 -30.14
C GLN A 223 -20.97 32.73 -30.07
N TYR A 224 -20.46 32.14 -31.17
CA TYR A 224 -19.09 32.12 -31.76
C TYR A 224 -17.87 31.70 -30.88
N GLY A 225 -16.85 30.98 -31.36
CA GLY A 225 -16.43 30.62 -32.72
C GLY A 225 -15.32 29.55 -32.75
N LEU A 226 -15.05 29.07 -33.97
CA LEU A 226 -14.24 27.91 -34.35
C LEU A 226 -12.71 28.13 -34.33
N THR A 227 -12.00 27.04 -33.99
CA THR A 227 -10.76 26.46 -34.59
C THR A 227 -9.46 27.27 -34.68
N GLN A 228 -8.37 26.76 -34.08
CA GLN A 228 -7.39 25.89 -34.76
C GLN A 228 -6.30 25.38 -33.77
N THR A 229 -5.97 24.09 -33.92
CA THR A 229 -4.91 23.33 -33.25
C THR A 229 -3.66 23.19 -34.14
N LEU A 230 -2.57 22.68 -33.54
CA LEU A 230 -1.32 22.02 -34.06
C LEU A 230 -0.10 22.72 -33.41
N ASN A 231 0.97 22.09 -32.92
CA ASN A 231 1.44 20.70 -32.83
C ASN A 231 2.66 20.71 -31.88
N GLU A 232 2.69 19.90 -30.82
CA GLU A 232 3.95 19.57 -30.14
C GLU A 232 4.01 18.06 -29.85
N THR A 233 4.75 17.36 -30.70
CA THR A 233 5.17 15.96 -30.52
C THR A 233 6.32 15.90 -29.52
N ALA A 234 6.02 15.55 -28.27
CA ALA A 234 7.02 15.06 -27.33
C ALA A 234 7.25 13.56 -27.57
N LYS A 235 8.47 13.23 -28.00
CA LYS A 235 9.03 11.88 -27.96
C LYS A 235 9.13 11.45 -26.49
N PHE A 236 8.66 10.24 -26.17
CA PHE A 236 8.98 9.59 -24.89
C PHE A 236 9.52 8.19 -25.16
N ASP A 237 10.69 7.97 -24.58
CA ASP A 237 11.55 6.81 -24.73
C ASP A 237 10.96 5.54 -24.10
N GLY A 238 11.29 4.42 -24.73
CA GLY A 238 11.02 3.08 -24.23
C GLY A 238 11.85 2.77 -22.99
N PHE A 239 11.21 2.14 -22.01
CA PHE A 239 11.89 1.43 -20.93
C PHE A 239 11.59 -0.05 -21.10
N ASP A 240 12.57 -0.80 -21.62
CA ASP A 240 12.63 -2.25 -21.52
C ASP A 240 12.94 -2.62 -20.06
N TYR A 241 12.04 -3.38 -19.44
CA TYR A 241 12.32 -4.08 -18.20
C TYR A 241 12.62 -5.54 -18.55
N GLU A 242 13.91 -5.89 -18.58
CA GLU A 242 14.32 -7.28 -18.47
C GLU A 242 14.07 -7.78 -17.04
N MET A 243 13.43 -8.95 -16.97
CA MET A 243 13.04 -9.64 -15.75
C MET A 243 14.25 -10.22 -15.01
N PHE A 244 14.30 -9.99 -13.70
CA PHE A 244 14.88 -10.88 -12.71
C PHE A 244 14.00 -10.91 -11.46
#